data_AF-A0A2S9GX56-F1
#
_entry.id   AF-A0A2S9GX56-F1
#
_cell.length_a   1.000
_cell.length_b   1.000
_cell.length_c   1.000
_cell.angle_alpha   90.00
_cell.angle_beta   90.00
_cell.angle_gamma   90.00
#
_symmetry.space_group_name_H-M   'P 1'
#
loop_
_entity.id
_entity.type
_entity.pdbx_description
1 polymer ?
#
loop_
_entity_poly.entity_id
_entity_poly.type
_entity_poly.pdbx_seq_one_letter_code
_entity_poly.pdbx_strand_id
1 'polypeptide(L)'
;MLAVQYQAYGGYEENRVDDLPRPQPVDGEVLLEMRTVDINPLDNTFRSGHFYAATADNLPRIGGQNGVGVVIETKSPAFAVGDRVFVSGKGFGLAADGTWRQFIAMPAAGLKRVPANIDDDHAAAFLAGAGYPIGYLALTEFAHFKPEKTVLAPGIGGAVGMETVQIARRLGASMAIFTASTTHKTELARAAGYEHVIDLSREKLQDGVMRLTNGNLAAGGLQPTIANVFPLSEAADAVRHLIEDRPFDRVLMRANG
;
A
#
# COMPACT_ATOMS: atom_id res chain seq x y z
N MET A 1 8.12 24.75 16.34
CA MET A 1 8.23 23.30 16.18
C MET A 1 8.78 23.03 14.80
N LEU A 2 9.71 22.10 14.69
CA LEU A 2 10.26 21.71 13.40
C LEU A 2 9.22 20.91 12.60
N ALA A 3 9.10 21.25 11.33
CA ALA A 3 8.30 20.54 10.34
C ALA A 3 9.00 20.55 8.97
N VAL A 4 8.72 19.54 8.15
CA VAL A 4 9.20 19.46 6.76
C VAL A 4 8.06 19.84 5.84
N GLN A 5 8.19 20.98 5.16
CA GLN A 5 7.22 21.46 4.18
C GLN A 5 7.81 21.47 2.78
N TYR A 6 6.95 21.31 1.78
CA TYR A 6 7.27 21.69 0.41
C TYR A 6 6.46 22.93 0.01
N GLN A 7 7.16 23.93 -0.53
CA GLN A 7 6.56 25.22 -0.91
C GLN A 7 6.16 25.27 -2.39
N ALA A 8 6.82 24.47 -3.22
CA ALA A 8 6.43 24.21 -4.60
C ALA A 8 6.43 22.70 -4.86
N TYR A 9 5.73 22.30 -5.92
CA TYR A 9 5.92 20.98 -6.50
C TYR A 9 7.22 20.96 -7.29
N GLY A 10 8.04 19.91 -7.14
CA GLY A 10 9.34 19.89 -7.81
C GLY A 10 10.21 18.68 -7.51
N GLY A 11 11.51 18.90 -7.35
CA GLY A 11 12.49 17.91 -6.90
C GLY A 11 12.62 17.85 -5.38
N TYR A 12 13.50 16.97 -4.88
CA TYR A 12 13.63 16.70 -3.44
C TYR A 12 14.05 17.92 -2.62
N GLU A 13 14.73 18.88 -3.25
CA GLU A 13 15.10 20.19 -2.71
C GLU A 13 13.92 21.05 -2.26
N GLU A 14 12.70 20.73 -2.72
CA GLU A 14 11.48 21.40 -2.24
C GLU A 14 11.15 21.04 -0.79
N ASN A 15 11.61 19.91 -0.27
CA ASN A 15 11.46 19.59 1.16
C ASN A 15 12.37 20.47 2.00
N ARG A 16 11.79 21.40 2.75
CA ARG A 16 12.48 22.35 3.62
C ARG A 16 12.06 22.16 5.06
N VAL A 17 13.04 22.24 5.97
CA VAL A 17 12.78 22.27 7.40
C VAL A 17 12.43 23.69 7.80
N ASP A 18 11.22 23.89 8.31
CA ASP A 18 10.71 25.16 8.82
C ASP A 18 10.43 25.07 10.33
N ASP A 19 10.49 26.22 11.01
CA ASP A 19 10.04 26.37 12.40
C ASP A 19 8.64 27.00 12.42
N LEU A 20 7.65 26.20 12.80
CA LEU A 20 6.23 26.57 12.81
C LEU A 20 5.67 26.68 14.22
N PRO A 21 4.58 27.44 14.45
CA PRO A 21 3.90 27.44 15.73
C PRO A 21 3.49 26.02 16.16
N ARG A 22 3.65 25.71 17.45
CA ARG A 22 3.13 24.47 18.02
C ARG A 22 1.59 24.52 18.01
N PRO A 23 0.89 23.51 17.50
CA PRO A 23 -0.57 23.51 17.48
C PRO A 23 -1.14 23.36 18.90
N GLN A 24 -2.37 23.83 19.07
CA GLN A 24 -3.15 23.63 20.29
C GLN A 24 -4.36 22.76 19.96
N PRO A 25 -4.66 21.73 20.76
CA PRO A 25 -5.84 20.91 20.54
C PRO A 25 -7.10 21.73 20.83
N VAL A 26 -8.17 21.50 20.06
CA VAL A 26 -9.53 21.97 20.40
C VAL A 26 -10.36 20.84 21.00
N ASP A 27 -11.61 21.12 21.39
CA ASP A 27 -12.50 20.14 22.01
C ASP A 27 -12.65 18.89 21.12
N GLY A 28 -12.46 17.70 21.70
CA GLY A 28 -12.48 16.43 20.97
C GLY A 28 -11.15 16.04 20.31
N GLU A 29 -10.13 16.91 20.34
CA GLU A 29 -8.80 16.62 19.83
C GLU A 29 -7.81 16.22 20.92
N VAL A 30 -6.69 15.66 20.48
CA VAL A 30 -5.49 15.43 21.28
C VAL A 30 -4.31 16.11 20.63
N LEU A 31 -3.34 16.52 21.44
CA LEU A 31 -2.03 16.94 20.99
C LEU A 31 -1.05 15.78 21.13
N LEU A 32 -0.34 15.49 20.05
CA LEU A 32 0.62 14.40 19.97
C LEU A 32 2.03 14.97 19.77
N GLU A 33 3.00 14.39 20.47
CA GLU A 33 4.42 14.47 20.11
C GLU A 33 4.74 13.31 19.16
N MET A 34 5.21 13.61 17.96
CA MET A 34 5.57 12.60 16.97
C MET A 34 6.91 11.94 17.34
N ARG A 35 6.94 10.60 17.32
CA ARG A 35 8.12 9.79 17.68
C ARG A 35 8.83 9.30 16.44
N THR A 36 8.07 8.64 15.57
CA THR A 36 8.55 8.09 14.29
C THR A 36 7.52 8.40 13.22
N VAL A 37 7.96 8.90 12.08
CA VAL A 37 7.11 9.24 10.93
C VAL A 37 7.58 8.45 9.73
N ASP A 38 6.63 7.94 8.95
CA ASP A 38 6.98 7.08 7.82
C ASP A 38 7.30 7.89 6.56
N ILE A 39 7.90 7.22 5.59
CA ILE A 39 8.15 7.75 4.25
C ILE A 39 7.59 6.75 3.24
N ASN A 40 6.74 7.24 2.36
CA ASN A 40 6.02 6.44 1.37
C ASN A 40 6.36 6.91 -0.05
N PRO A 41 6.32 6.02 -1.06
CA PRO A 41 6.36 6.44 -2.46
C PRO A 41 5.30 7.50 -2.80
N LEU A 42 4.13 7.45 -2.14
CA LEU A 42 3.06 8.43 -2.30
C LEU A 42 3.47 9.84 -1.87
N ASP A 43 4.30 9.98 -0.83
CA ASP A 43 4.81 11.30 -0.40
C ASP A 43 5.62 11.94 -1.51
N ASN A 44 6.40 11.16 -2.26
CA ASN A 44 7.12 11.65 -3.43
C ASN A 44 6.17 12.01 -4.59
N THR A 45 5.13 11.21 -4.83
CA THR A 45 4.10 11.52 -5.84
C THR A 45 3.40 12.85 -5.54
N PHE A 46 3.07 13.11 -4.27
CA PHE A 46 2.46 14.38 -3.85
C PHE A 46 3.44 15.54 -3.96
N ARG A 47 4.62 15.44 -3.35
CA ARG A 47 5.66 16.48 -3.36
C ARG A 47 6.11 16.87 -4.78
N SER A 48 6.13 15.92 -5.72
CA SER A 48 6.50 16.20 -7.11
C SER A 48 5.36 16.74 -7.97
N GLY A 49 4.12 16.82 -7.45
CA GLY A 49 2.96 17.28 -8.19
C GLY A 49 2.39 16.28 -9.19
N HIS A 50 2.88 15.03 -9.22
CA HIS A 50 2.40 13.99 -10.14
C HIS A 50 1.15 13.28 -9.60
N PHE A 51 0.21 14.04 -9.05
CA PHE A 51 -1.06 13.53 -8.56
C PHE A 51 -2.19 14.40 -9.09
N TYR A 52 -3.29 13.79 -9.53
CA TYR A 52 -4.37 14.51 -10.23
C TYR A 52 -5.02 15.62 -9.39
N ALA A 53 -4.95 15.52 -8.06
CA ALA A 53 -5.48 16.50 -7.12
C ALA A 53 -4.45 17.54 -6.66
N ALA A 54 -3.22 17.50 -7.19
CA ALA A 54 -2.18 18.46 -6.86
C ALA A 54 -2.42 19.81 -7.56
N THR A 55 -2.76 20.84 -6.78
CA THR A 55 -2.97 22.21 -7.24
C THR A 55 -2.12 23.20 -6.43
N ALA A 56 -1.96 24.42 -6.94
CA ALA A 56 -1.25 25.48 -6.22
C ALA A 56 -1.89 25.80 -4.85
N ASP A 57 -3.21 25.64 -4.73
CA ASP A 57 -3.95 25.89 -3.49
C ASP A 57 -3.63 24.89 -2.37
N ASN A 58 -2.96 23.78 -2.69
CA ASN A 58 -2.52 22.83 -1.67
C ASN A 58 -1.25 23.28 -0.94
N LEU A 59 -0.53 24.29 -1.45
CA LEU A 59 0.79 24.72 -0.99
C LEU A 59 0.72 25.99 -0.10
N PRO A 60 1.68 26.18 0.84
CA PRO A 60 2.69 25.20 1.26
C PRO A 60 2.05 24.04 2.02
N ARG A 61 2.76 22.91 2.09
CA ARG A 61 2.23 21.68 2.72
C ARG A 61 3.28 20.95 3.52
N ILE A 62 2.93 20.55 4.75
CA ILE A 62 3.72 19.58 5.53
C ILE A 62 3.53 18.19 4.91
N GLY A 63 4.63 17.50 4.59
CA GLY A 63 4.63 16.15 4.01
C GLY A 63 4.31 15.02 5.01
N GLY A 64 4.27 13.78 4.52
CA GLY A 64 4.10 12.57 5.33
C GLY A 64 2.64 12.11 5.47
N GLN A 65 2.43 10.79 5.43
CA GLN A 65 1.10 10.19 5.55
C GLN A 65 0.81 9.66 6.96
N ASN A 66 1.77 8.95 7.55
CA ASN A 66 1.55 8.26 8.81
C ASN A 66 2.71 8.45 9.79
N GLY A 67 2.51 7.93 10.99
CA GLY A 67 3.54 7.85 12.01
C GLY A 67 2.99 7.29 13.32
N VAL A 68 3.83 7.39 14.34
CA VAL A 68 3.52 7.06 15.72
C VAL A 68 3.78 8.29 16.57
N GLY A 69 2.81 8.61 17.43
CA GLY A 69 2.91 9.72 18.36
C GLY A 69 2.50 9.31 19.77
N VAL A 70 2.85 10.15 20.74
CA VAL A 70 2.43 10.02 22.13
C VAL A 70 1.55 11.20 22.50
N VAL A 71 0.42 10.93 23.14
CA VAL A 71 -0.47 11.98 23.66
C VAL A 71 0.24 12.76 24.76
N ILE A 72 0.38 14.08 24.57
CA ILE A 72 0.98 15.00 25.54
C ILE A 72 -0.04 15.99 26.14
N GLU A 73 -1.17 16.17 25.47
CA GLU A 73 -2.33 16.93 25.95
C GLU A 73 -3.61 16.35 25.32
N THR A 74 -4.73 16.37 26.03
CA THR A 74 -6.01 15.84 25.52
C THR A 74 -7.18 16.72 25.92
N LYS A 75 -8.08 16.97 24.96
CA LYS A 75 -9.42 17.54 25.17
C LYS A 75 -10.51 16.53 24.81
N SER A 76 -10.18 15.24 24.91
CA SER A 76 -11.07 14.11 24.65
C SER A 76 -10.93 13.05 25.74
N PRO A 77 -12.03 12.48 26.25
CA PRO A 77 -11.96 11.42 27.25
C PRO A 77 -11.48 10.08 26.66
N ALA A 78 -11.35 9.96 25.34
CA ALA A 78 -11.00 8.70 24.67
C ALA A 78 -9.52 8.29 24.85
N PHE A 79 -8.65 9.23 25.21
CA PHE A 79 -7.20 9.02 25.36
C PHE A 79 -6.66 9.77 26.58
N ALA A 80 -5.60 9.22 27.16
CA ALA A 80 -4.87 9.82 28.27
C ALA A 80 -3.46 10.27 27.82
N VAL A 81 -2.88 11.22 28.54
CA VAL A 81 -1.47 11.59 28.37
C VAL A 81 -0.59 10.35 28.57
N GLY A 82 0.36 10.14 27.67
CA GLY A 82 1.22 8.95 27.61
C GLY A 82 0.70 7.83 26.69
N ASP A 83 -0.55 7.89 26.21
CA ASP A 83 -1.04 6.92 25.23
C ASP A 83 -0.22 7.00 23.93
N ARG A 84 0.34 5.85 23.51
CA ARG A 84 0.99 5.68 22.21
C ARG A 84 -0.06 5.40 21.15
N VAL A 85 -0.05 6.13 20.04
CA VAL A 85 -1.06 6.03 18.98
C VAL A 85 -0.44 6.01 17.59
N PHE A 86 -1.09 5.26 16.70
CA PHE A 86 -0.93 5.40 15.26
C PHE A 86 -1.55 6.72 14.82
N VAL A 87 -0.85 7.43 13.96
CA VAL A 87 -1.24 8.70 13.39
C VAL A 87 -1.36 8.52 11.89
N SER A 88 -2.54 8.82 11.34
CA SER A 88 -2.82 8.81 9.91
C SER A 88 -4.02 9.72 9.66
N GLY A 89 -4.13 10.32 8.48
CA GLY A 89 -5.22 11.23 8.19
C GLY A 89 -5.57 11.29 6.71
N LYS A 90 -6.83 11.61 6.43
CA LYS A 90 -7.32 11.73 5.06
C LYS A 90 -6.65 12.93 4.37
N GLY A 91 -5.96 12.66 3.27
CA GLY A 91 -5.32 13.70 2.46
C GLY A 91 -4.08 14.34 3.11
N PHE A 92 -3.52 13.72 4.14
CA PHE A 92 -2.25 14.14 4.73
C PHE A 92 -1.15 14.22 3.66
N GLY A 93 -0.29 15.22 3.77
CA GLY A 93 0.78 15.44 2.80
C GLY A 93 0.32 15.91 1.41
N LEU A 94 -0.95 16.27 1.23
CA LEU A 94 -1.47 16.89 0.00
C LEU A 94 -2.56 17.92 0.29
N ALA A 95 -3.74 17.46 0.69
CA ALA A 95 -4.91 18.30 0.95
C ALA A 95 -4.94 18.85 2.40
N ALA A 96 -4.21 18.22 3.31
CA ALA A 96 -4.04 18.62 4.70
C ALA A 96 -2.61 18.36 5.16
N ASP A 97 -2.14 19.10 6.15
CA ASP A 97 -0.78 18.96 6.67
C ASP A 97 -0.54 17.56 7.23
N GLY A 98 0.55 16.96 6.76
CA GLY A 98 0.93 15.58 7.05
C GLY A 98 1.62 15.37 8.39
N THR A 99 2.38 14.29 8.47
CA THR A 99 3.00 13.82 9.72
C THR A 99 4.44 14.26 9.92
N TRP A 100 5.14 14.80 8.91
CA TRP A 100 6.55 15.22 9.02
C TRP A 100 6.73 16.52 9.84
N ARG A 101 6.43 16.45 11.14
CA ARG A 101 6.46 17.53 12.11
C ARG A 101 6.59 16.98 13.53
N GLN A 102 7.11 17.78 14.46
CA GLN A 102 7.29 17.35 15.84
C GLN A 102 5.99 17.21 16.63
N PHE A 103 4.96 18.03 16.33
CA PHE A 103 3.68 17.98 17.03
C PHE A 103 2.50 18.09 16.08
N ILE A 104 1.41 17.39 16.41
CA ILE A 104 0.15 17.42 15.67
C ILE A 104 -1.03 17.45 16.64
N ALA A 105 -1.97 18.37 16.42
CA ALA A 105 -3.29 18.32 17.04
C ALA A 105 -4.28 17.70 16.03
N MET A 106 -5.05 16.71 16.45
CA MET A 106 -6.06 16.10 15.59
C MET A 106 -7.20 15.42 16.36
N PRO A 107 -8.36 15.17 15.72
CA PRO A 107 -9.50 14.52 16.36
C PRO A 107 -9.16 13.15 16.92
N ALA A 108 -9.52 12.91 18.18
CA ALA A 108 -9.29 11.63 18.85
C ALA A 108 -9.93 10.44 18.11
N ALA A 109 -11.05 10.68 17.41
CA ALA A 109 -11.76 9.66 16.64
C ALA A 109 -10.91 9.02 15.52
N GLY A 110 -9.89 9.72 15.02
CA GLY A 110 -8.99 9.23 13.98
C GLY A 110 -7.85 8.35 14.49
N LEU A 111 -7.69 8.23 15.81
CA LEU A 111 -6.53 7.57 16.41
C LEU A 111 -6.81 6.13 16.83
N LYS A 112 -5.76 5.32 16.81
CA LYS A 112 -5.75 3.95 17.32
C LYS A 112 -4.51 3.75 18.20
N ARG A 113 -4.66 3.04 19.32
CA ARG A 113 -3.53 2.76 20.23
C ARG A 113 -2.52 1.82 19.57
N VAL A 114 -1.24 2.07 19.81
CA VAL A 114 -0.16 1.14 19.48
C VAL A 114 -0.14 0.04 20.53
N PRO A 115 -0.10 -1.26 20.15
CA PRO A 115 0.07 -2.35 21.08
C PRO A 115 1.33 -2.21 21.95
N ALA A 116 1.24 -2.55 23.24
CA ALA A 116 2.34 -2.39 24.18
C ALA A 116 3.58 -3.27 23.86
N ASN A 117 3.40 -4.33 23.07
CA ASN A 117 4.45 -5.29 22.72
C ASN A 117 5.22 -4.94 21.44
N ILE A 118 4.97 -3.78 20.83
CA ILE A 118 5.74 -3.29 19.68
C ILE A 118 6.31 -1.90 19.98
N ASP A 119 7.55 -1.65 19.57
CA ASP A 119 8.17 -0.33 19.69
C ASP A 119 7.63 0.66 18.62
N ASP A 120 8.02 1.93 18.72
CA ASP A 120 7.52 3.00 17.87
C ASP A 120 7.94 2.82 16.40
N ASP A 121 9.14 2.29 16.16
CA ASP A 121 9.68 2.11 14.80
C ASP A 121 9.01 0.95 14.09
N HIS A 122 8.82 -0.20 14.76
CA HIS A 122 8.07 -1.32 14.22
C HIS A 122 6.59 -0.97 14.02
N ALA A 123 6.01 -0.17 14.91
CA ALA A 123 4.65 0.34 14.73
C ALA A 123 4.56 1.28 13.52
N ALA A 124 5.49 2.23 13.35
CA ALA A 124 5.50 3.10 12.17
C ALA A 124 5.72 2.29 10.87
N ALA A 125 6.62 1.30 10.90
CA ALA A 125 6.86 0.41 9.77
C ALA A 125 5.62 -0.40 9.35
N PHE A 126 4.70 -0.70 10.28
CA PHE A 126 3.45 -1.38 9.95
C PHE A 126 2.55 -0.58 8.99
N LEU A 127 2.61 0.76 9.05
CA LEU A 127 1.84 1.65 8.16
C LEU A 127 2.65 2.13 6.95
N ALA A 128 3.98 2.05 7.02
CA ALA A 128 4.89 2.48 5.96
C ALA A 128 4.64 1.71 4.66
N GLY A 129 4.59 2.45 3.56
CA GLY A 129 4.25 1.97 2.22
C GLY A 129 2.84 1.39 2.09
N ALA A 130 2.00 1.51 3.13
CA ALA A 130 0.70 0.85 3.26
C ALA A 130 0.75 -0.68 3.03
N GLY A 131 1.89 -1.34 3.26
CA GLY A 131 2.09 -2.72 2.81
C GLY A 131 1.22 -3.73 3.55
N TYR A 132 1.24 -3.74 4.88
CA TYR A 132 0.42 -4.65 5.70
C TYR A 132 -1.08 -4.40 5.52
N PRO A 133 -1.61 -3.16 5.61
CA PRO A 133 -3.03 -2.92 5.40
C PRO A 133 -3.51 -3.37 4.02
N ILE A 134 -2.78 -3.02 2.95
CA ILE A 134 -3.16 -3.38 1.58
C ILE A 134 -3.02 -4.88 1.35
N GLY A 135 -1.92 -5.49 1.81
CA GLY A 135 -1.69 -6.92 1.69
C GLY A 135 -2.75 -7.74 2.44
N TYR A 136 -3.14 -7.29 3.64
CA TYR A 136 -4.17 -7.95 4.44
C TYR A 136 -5.52 -7.90 3.74
N LEU A 137 -5.96 -6.71 3.31
CA LEU A 137 -7.22 -6.55 2.59
C LEU A 137 -7.22 -7.36 1.28
N ALA A 138 -6.13 -7.29 0.50
CA ALA A 138 -5.98 -8.04 -0.75
C ALA A 138 -6.17 -9.54 -0.53
N LEU A 139 -5.52 -10.11 0.49
CA LEU A 139 -5.60 -11.53 0.77
C LEU A 139 -6.92 -11.94 1.43
N THR A 140 -7.47 -11.14 2.33
CA THR A 140 -8.61 -11.56 3.16
C THR A 140 -9.96 -11.13 2.60
N GLU A 141 -10.10 -9.85 2.25
CA GLU A 141 -11.38 -9.25 1.83
C GLU A 141 -11.64 -9.40 0.33
N PHE A 142 -10.59 -9.35 -0.50
CA PHE A 142 -10.75 -9.41 -1.96
C PHE A 142 -10.50 -10.80 -2.53
N ALA A 143 -9.37 -11.43 -2.18
CA ALA A 143 -9.01 -12.73 -2.74
C ALA A 143 -9.55 -13.93 -1.92
N HIS A 144 -10.00 -13.68 -0.68
CA HIS A 144 -10.41 -14.73 0.27
C HIS A 144 -9.42 -15.91 0.31
N PHE A 145 -8.13 -15.57 0.42
CA PHE A 145 -6.99 -16.48 0.30
C PHE A 145 -7.16 -17.71 1.19
N LYS A 146 -6.81 -18.87 0.65
CA LYS A 146 -6.91 -20.16 1.33
C LYS A 146 -5.51 -20.70 1.62
N PRO A 147 -5.34 -21.47 2.70
CA PRO A 147 -4.10 -22.21 2.95
C PRO A 147 -3.69 -23.05 1.73
N GLU A 148 -2.40 -23.35 1.66
CA GLU A 148 -1.75 -24.17 0.62
C GLU A 148 -1.76 -23.56 -0.79
N LYS A 149 -2.27 -22.33 -0.95
CA LYS A 149 -2.20 -21.60 -2.22
C LYS A 149 -0.86 -20.89 -2.40
N THR A 150 -0.56 -20.63 -3.67
CA THR A 150 0.54 -19.76 -4.10
C THR A 150 0.11 -18.31 -4.05
N VAL A 151 0.97 -17.43 -3.53
CA VAL A 151 0.83 -15.97 -3.68
C VAL A 151 1.86 -15.46 -4.69
N LEU A 152 1.42 -14.66 -5.66
CA LEU A 152 2.32 -13.83 -6.47
C LEU A 152 2.21 -12.39 -5.95
N ALA A 153 3.29 -11.90 -5.35
CA ALA A 153 3.41 -10.56 -4.81
C ALA A 153 4.47 -9.79 -5.61
N PRO A 154 4.08 -8.98 -6.61
CA PRO A 154 5.05 -8.29 -7.46
C PRO A 154 5.96 -7.33 -6.68
N GLY A 155 7.16 -7.12 -7.20
CA GLY A 155 8.09 -6.08 -6.69
C GLY A 155 8.80 -6.46 -5.40
N ILE A 156 9.82 -7.31 -5.50
CA ILE A 156 10.73 -7.58 -4.38
C ILE A 156 11.37 -6.28 -3.87
N GLY A 157 11.43 -6.11 -2.55
CA GLY A 157 11.98 -4.92 -1.89
C GLY A 157 10.97 -3.77 -1.70
N GLY A 158 9.77 -3.85 -2.26
CA GLY A 158 8.69 -2.91 -1.97
C GLY A 158 7.83 -3.37 -0.79
N ALA A 159 7.39 -2.45 0.08
CA ALA A 159 6.60 -2.75 1.28
C ALA A 159 5.38 -3.64 0.97
N VAL A 160 4.55 -3.25 -0.01
CA VAL A 160 3.33 -3.99 -0.38
C VAL A 160 3.60 -5.46 -0.70
N GLY A 161 4.53 -5.75 -1.61
CA GLY A 161 4.82 -7.14 -1.99
C GLY A 161 5.41 -7.93 -0.82
N MET A 162 6.38 -7.34 -0.12
CA MET A 162 7.12 -7.99 0.96
C MET A 162 6.21 -8.33 2.14
N GLU A 163 5.37 -7.39 2.57
CA GLU A 163 4.47 -7.53 3.72
C GLU A 163 3.27 -8.41 3.37
N THR A 164 2.76 -8.35 2.13
CA THR A 164 1.74 -9.29 1.63
C THR A 164 2.22 -10.73 1.77
N VAL A 165 3.49 -11.03 1.46
CA VAL A 165 4.02 -12.39 1.60
C VAL A 165 4.15 -12.81 3.06
N GLN A 166 4.51 -11.90 3.97
CA GLN A 166 4.51 -12.21 5.41
C GLN A 166 3.11 -12.61 5.88
N ILE A 167 2.08 -11.88 5.47
CA ILE A 167 0.68 -12.20 5.77
C ILE A 167 0.29 -13.52 5.12
N ALA A 168 0.57 -13.72 3.84
CA ALA A 168 0.24 -14.95 3.11
C ALA A 168 0.85 -16.19 3.77
N ARG A 169 2.11 -16.13 4.21
CA ARG A 169 2.76 -17.21 4.98
C ARG A 169 2.02 -17.48 6.28
N ARG A 170 1.61 -16.44 7.01
CA ARG A 170 0.83 -16.60 8.25
C ARG A 170 -0.56 -17.22 8.01
N LEU A 171 -1.13 -17.00 6.83
CA LEU A 171 -2.37 -17.61 6.35
C LEU A 171 -2.18 -19.01 5.73
N GLY A 172 -0.95 -19.55 5.74
CA GLY A 172 -0.66 -20.89 5.28
C GLY A 172 -0.32 -21.02 3.79
N ALA A 173 0.15 -19.96 3.13
CA ALA A 173 0.63 -20.05 1.75
C ALA A 173 1.71 -21.12 1.59
N SER A 174 1.59 -21.96 0.55
CA SER A 174 2.59 -22.99 0.23
C SER A 174 3.79 -22.42 -0.52
N MET A 175 3.58 -21.34 -1.27
CA MET A 175 4.62 -20.73 -2.10
C MET A 175 4.38 -19.21 -2.24
N ALA A 176 5.47 -18.46 -2.27
CA ALA A 176 5.46 -17.03 -2.55
C ALA A 176 6.37 -16.71 -3.74
N ILE A 177 5.82 -16.07 -4.76
CA ILE A 177 6.53 -15.62 -5.96
C ILE A 177 6.65 -14.10 -5.95
N PHE A 178 7.84 -13.59 -6.24
CA PHE A 178 8.08 -12.17 -6.46
C PHE A 178 8.49 -11.87 -7.90
N THR A 179 8.39 -10.61 -8.27
CA THR A 179 9.02 -10.09 -9.49
C THR A 179 10.11 -9.08 -9.14
N ALA A 180 11.13 -8.99 -9.99
CA ALA A 180 12.18 -7.99 -9.90
C ALA A 180 12.39 -7.35 -11.27
N SER A 181 12.72 -6.05 -11.28
CA SER A 181 12.93 -5.30 -12.52
C SER A 181 14.32 -5.51 -13.13
N THR A 182 15.25 -6.14 -12.41
CA THR A 182 16.64 -6.35 -12.84
C THR A 182 17.22 -7.66 -12.30
N THR A 183 18.22 -8.19 -12.99
CA THR A 183 19.02 -9.34 -12.52
C THR A 183 19.63 -9.09 -11.15
N HIS A 184 20.22 -7.90 -10.94
CA HIS A 184 20.85 -7.55 -9.66
C HIS A 184 19.88 -7.62 -8.47
N LYS A 185 18.64 -7.11 -8.62
CA LYS A 185 17.61 -7.22 -7.57
C LYS A 185 17.21 -8.68 -7.32
N THR A 186 17.17 -9.49 -8.38
CA THR A 186 16.88 -10.93 -8.28
C THR A 186 17.98 -11.66 -7.52
N GLU A 187 19.25 -11.35 -7.77
CA GLU A 187 20.40 -11.93 -7.08
C GLU A 187 20.42 -11.57 -5.60
N LEU A 188 20.20 -10.28 -5.27
CA LEU A 188 20.05 -9.83 -3.88
C LEU A 188 18.89 -10.55 -3.17
N ALA A 189 17.75 -10.69 -3.85
CA ALA A 189 16.60 -11.41 -3.31
C ALA A 189 16.93 -12.88 -3.01
N ARG A 190 17.60 -13.57 -3.94
CA ARG A 190 18.02 -14.97 -3.74
C ARG A 190 19.01 -15.10 -2.60
N ALA A 191 19.98 -14.18 -2.50
CA ALA A 191 20.93 -14.13 -1.39
C ALA A 191 20.24 -13.90 -0.03
N ALA A 192 19.12 -13.18 -0.02
CA ALA A 192 18.27 -12.99 1.16
C ALA A 192 17.28 -14.15 1.41
N GLY A 193 17.35 -15.25 0.66
CA GLY A 193 16.52 -16.45 0.85
C GLY A 193 15.19 -16.45 0.08
N TYR A 194 14.97 -15.52 -0.85
CA TYR A 194 13.80 -15.55 -1.72
C TYR A 194 14.06 -16.44 -2.95
N GLU A 195 13.52 -17.66 -2.93
CA GLU A 195 13.80 -18.68 -3.94
C GLU A 195 13.06 -18.43 -5.28
N HIS A 196 11.80 -18.01 -5.20
CA HIS A 196 10.92 -17.86 -6.37
C HIS A 196 10.80 -16.39 -6.77
N VAL A 197 11.80 -15.90 -7.51
CA VAL A 197 11.81 -14.53 -8.03
C VAL A 197 11.93 -14.57 -9.56
N ILE A 198 11.01 -13.87 -10.23
CA ILE A 198 10.95 -13.70 -11.68
C ILE A 198 11.73 -12.44 -12.05
N ASP A 199 12.75 -12.60 -12.89
CA ASP A 199 13.53 -11.48 -13.41
C ASP A 199 12.87 -10.94 -14.69
N LEU A 200 12.13 -9.84 -14.55
CA LEU A 200 11.37 -9.24 -15.65
C LEU A 200 12.27 -8.61 -16.73
N SER A 201 13.58 -8.49 -16.49
CA SER A 201 14.54 -8.06 -17.50
C SER A 201 14.98 -9.20 -18.42
N ARG A 202 14.69 -10.46 -18.04
CA ARG A 202 15.13 -11.66 -18.76
C ARG A 202 13.99 -12.54 -19.28
N GLU A 203 12.83 -12.52 -18.63
CA GLU A 203 11.66 -13.30 -19.05
C GLU A 203 10.37 -12.50 -18.87
N LYS A 204 9.31 -12.89 -19.59
CA LYS A 204 7.98 -12.32 -19.38
C LYS A 204 7.40 -12.85 -18.07
N LEU A 205 6.58 -12.03 -17.41
CA LEU A 205 5.86 -12.42 -16.19
C LEU A 205 5.13 -13.76 -16.35
N GLN A 206 4.38 -13.92 -17.44
CA GLN A 206 3.61 -15.13 -17.71
C GLN A 206 4.50 -16.38 -17.76
N ASP A 207 5.65 -16.30 -18.45
CA ASP A 207 6.57 -17.42 -18.62
C ASP A 207 7.17 -17.82 -17.25
N GLY A 208 7.57 -16.83 -16.46
CA GLY A 208 8.08 -17.06 -15.11
C GLY A 208 7.04 -17.67 -14.16
N VAL A 209 5.79 -17.21 -14.22
CA VAL A 209 4.69 -17.78 -13.42
C VAL A 209 4.42 -19.22 -13.82
N MET A 210 4.33 -19.51 -15.12
CA MET A 210 4.12 -20.87 -15.61
C MET A 210 5.26 -21.81 -15.18
N ARG A 211 6.51 -21.35 -15.31
CA ARG A 211 7.70 -22.09 -14.87
C ARG A 211 7.68 -22.39 -13.37
N LEU A 212 7.32 -21.43 -12.52
CA LEU A 212 7.33 -21.60 -11.06
C LEU A 212 6.12 -22.37 -10.52
N THR A 213 4.99 -22.35 -11.24
CA THR A 213 3.76 -23.03 -10.83
C THR A 213 3.58 -24.38 -11.53
N ASN A 214 4.63 -24.91 -12.17
CA ASN A 214 4.61 -26.14 -12.96
C ASN A 214 3.47 -26.18 -14.01
N GLY A 215 3.08 -25.02 -14.51
CA GLY A 215 1.99 -24.88 -15.47
C GLY A 215 0.68 -25.50 -14.99
N ASN A 216 0.17 -25.10 -13.81
CA ASN A 216 -1.09 -25.59 -13.24
C ASN A 216 -2.29 -25.63 -14.23
N LEU A 217 -2.26 -24.88 -15.33
CA LEU A 217 -3.21 -25.01 -16.44
C LEU A 217 -3.08 -26.37 -17.18
N ALA A 218 -1.85 -26.78 -17.52
CA ALA A 218 -1.54 -28.04 -18.18
C ALA A 218 -1.71 -29.25 -17.25
N ALA A 219 -1.50 -29.06 -15.94
CA ALA A 219 -1.73 -30.09 -14.91
C ALA A 219 -3.19 -30.15 -14.42
N GLY A 220 -4.11 -29.32 -14.95
CA GLY A 220 -5.53 -29.31 -14.60
C GLY A 220 -5.88 -28.69 -13.23
N GLY A 221 -4.90 -28.14 -12.50
CA GLY A 221 -5.10 -27.49 -11.20
C GLY A 221 -5.68 -26.07 -11.25
N LEU A 222 -5.72 -25.46 -12.45
CA LEU A 222 -6.41 -24.19 -12.71
C LEU A 222 -7.34 -24.36 -13.91
N GLN A 223 -8.65 -24.27 -13.69
CA GLN A 223 -9.63 -24.08 -14.76
C GLN A 223 -10.03 -22.60 -14.82
N PRO A 224 -9.69 -21.87 -15.90
CA PRO A 224 -10.23 -20.55 -16.13
C PRO A 224 -11.76 -20.61 -16.19
N THR A 225 -12.43 -19.80 -15.39
CA THR A 225 -13.88 -19.72 -15.39
C THR A 225 -14.34 -18.86 -16.57
N ILE A 226 -15.37 -19.36 -17.27
CA ILE A 226 -15.92 -18.73 -18.47
C ILE A 226 -17.39 -18.47 -18.18
N ALA A 227 -17.79 -17.20 -18.22
CA ALA A 227 -19.18 -16.81 -18.12
C ALA A 227 -19.93 -17.27 -19.37
N ASN A 228 -19.48 -16.77 -20.53
CA ASN A 228 -20.09 -17.02 -21.83
C ASN A 228 -19.03 -17.12 -22.94
N VAL A 229 -19.35 -17.87 -23.99
CA VAL A 229 -18.60 -17.90 -25.25
C VAL A 229 -19.54 -17.55 -26.39
N PHE A 230 -19.33 -16.40 -27.01
CA PHE A 230 -20.11 -15.92 -28.14
C PHE A 230 -19.48 -16.39 -29.47
N PRO A 231 -20.24 -16.61 -30.54
CA PRO A 231 -19.70 -16.68 -31.90
C PRO A 231 -19.00 -15.36 -32.26
N LEU A 232 -17.97 -15.40 -33.11
CA LEU A 232 -17.29 -14.19 -33.57
C LEU A 232 -18.25 -13.20 -34.27
N SER A 233 -19.31 -13.71 -34.92
CA SER A 233 -20.37 -12.89 -35.53
C SER A 233 -21.17 -12.06 -34.53
N GLU A 234 -21.13 -12.40 -33.24
CA GLU A 234 -21.86 -11.73 -32.17
C GLU A 234 -20.93 -10.83 -31.32
N ALA A 235 -19.86 -10.32 -31.90
CA ALA A 235 -18.87 -9.53 -31.17
C ALA A 235 -19.47 -8.30 -30.45
N ALA A 236 -20.46 -7.65 -31.05
CA ALA A 236 -21.15 -6.53 -30.42
C ALA A 236 -21.87 -6.95 -29.13
N ASP A 237 -22.55 -8.10 -29.14
CA ASP A 237 -23.26 -8.64 -27.99
C ASP A 237 -22.30 -9.15 -26.92
N ALA A 238 -21.18 -9.77 -27.32
CA ALA A 238 -20.13 -10.20 -26.40
C ALA A 238 -19.53 -9.02 -25.61
N VAL A 239 -19.23 -7.92 -26.31
CA VAL A 239 -18.70 -6.69 -25.67
C VAL A 239 -19.76 -6.04 -24.78
N ARG A 240 -21.01 -5.95 -25.28
CA ARG A 240 -22.13 -5.40 -24.51
C ARG A 240 -22.35 -6.17 -23.21
N HIS A 241 -22.38 -7.51 -23.26
CA HIS A 241 -22.50 -8.38 -22.10
C HIS A 241 -21.37 -8.16 -21.08
N LEU A 242 -20.12 -8.04 -21.53
CA LEU A 242 -19.00 -7.76 -20.62
C LEU A 242 -19.14 -6.40 -19.91
N ILE A 243 -19.59 -5.36 -20.61
CA ILE A 243 -19.63 -3.98 -20.10
C ILE A 243 -20.88 -3.68 -19.27
N GLU A 244 -22.05 -4.10 -19.76
CA GLU A 244 -23.35 -3.80 -19.14
C GLU A 244 -23.65 -4.78 -18.01
N ASP A 245 -23.50 -6.09 -18.25
CA ASP A 245 -23.89 -7.13 -17.28
C ASP A 245 -22.80 -7.42 -16.25
N ARG A 246 -21.54 -7.07 -16.55
CA ARG A 246 -20.35 -7.22 -15.69
C ARG A 246 -20.27 -8.62 -15.04
N PRO A 247 -20.28 -9.70 -15.85
CA PRO A 247 -20.18 -11.05 -15.32
C PRO A 247 -18.88 -11.22 -14.53
N PHE A 248 -18.94 -12.04 -13.49
CA PHE A 248 -17.79 -12.30 -12.61
C PHE A 248 -16.65 -13.01 -13.37
N ASP A 249 -17.01 -13.88 -14.33
CA ASP A 249 -16.09 -14.71 -15.10
C ASP A 249 -15.77 -14.15 -16.50
N ARG A 250 -14.93 -14.84 -17.27
CA ARG A 250 -14.46 -14.35 -18.57
C ARG A 250 -15.49 -14.53 -19.68
N VAL A 251 -15.67 -13.49 -20.50
CA VAL A 251 -16.44 -13.53 -21.75
C VAL A 251 -15.47 -13.75 -22.91
N LEU A 252 -15.73 -14.75 -23.74
CA LEU A 252 -14.88 -15.12 -24.87
C LEU A 252 -15.65 -15.05 -26.18
N MET A 253 -14.92 -14.95 -27.29
CA MET A 253 -15.47 -15.14 -28.63
C MET A 253 -14.77 -16.33 -29.32
N ARG A 254 -15.55 -17.18 -29.98
CA ARG A 254 -15.04 -18.31 -30.76
C ARG A 254 -14.82 -17.88 -32.20
N ALA A 255 -13.56 -17.92 -32.64
CA ALA A 255 -13.16 -17.47 -33.97
C ALA A 255 -13.64 -18.39 -35.12
N ASN A 256 -13.81 -19.69 -34.86
CA ASN A 256 -14.29 -20.67 -35.83
C ASN A 256 -15.46 -21.45 -35.21
N GLY A 257 -16.66 -21.23 -35.72
CA GLY A 257 -17.91 -21.89 -35.34
C GLY A 257 -18.93 -21.70 -36.45
#